data_AF-A0A166BBZ1-F1
#
_entry.id   AF-A0A166BBZ1-F1
#
_cell.length_a   1.000
_cell.length_b   1.000
_cell.length_c   1.000
_cell.angle_alpha   90.00
_cell.angle_beta   90.00
_cell.angle_gamma   90.00
#
_symmetry.space_group_name_H-M   'P 1'
#
loop_
_entity.id
_entity.type
_entity.pdbx_description
1 polymer ?
#
loop_
_entity_poly.entity_id
_entity_poly.type
_entity_poly.pdbx_seq_one_letter_code
_entity_poly.pdbx_strand_id
1 'polypeptide(L)'
;MAKLTSTPSGSEFSEKAMRHKEMNMFARLLLEPMLNLVHPALVLSISFFVGGLLVQLWALALSSSHHTILLFTSILGTFFSALVALLICSTVWHALWYEDSPFGGQMTSSVRFWLRWKKHASQRWTETEKLEHYCELVSSADDPALLDRAAPLVYNWAPHNDPDIHHLVLKATHRVLASDTTHSAKLTVAAHMKDLALRVREHFRDGSGLAIWRRLRGRTSSQEFQQNVANVIDLLGNLYRSALKVGEDYRKKYFVAMYYLSTALAPGEDREHTYIDPSFEYCVGKALCLFGGHKTSVDHDVLFQTAVEECYAVLNKHGSQAFDPISVEIDRPRFFQHLLYRSLWPGDELVSRLVKGHEDEVWETLAPAISSLTDSVLLEKHSHVFTLLNMMRASMDDDGITRRETLDLSNLATFLLASTTSPFLVQDRRARLQTLVFFIPFHTIGTVRAPHAFHRVLNELQGMPELNAQERAVCEAASEFLASKFCLYFIAIPALIVCFLLLQPSSPKTPWHQKNVVSLVVSRIAPSIRFVALRFSLP
;
A
#
# COMPACT_ATOMS: atom_id res chain seq x y z
N MET A 1 33.96 28.30 -14.86
CA MET A 1 33.83 27.74 -13.50
C MET A 1 33.85 28.77 -12.37
N ALA A 2 34.37 30.00 -12.54
CA ALA A 2 34.26 31.07 -11.52
C ALA A 2 32.97 31.94 -11.62
N LYS A 3 31.92 31.46 -12.31
CA LYS A 3 30.72 32.25 -12.65
C LYS A 3 29.42 31.65 -12.11
N LEU A 4 29.56 30.91 -10.99
CA LEU A 4 28.47 30.36 -10.19
C LEU A 4 28.33 31.09 -8.83
N THR A 5 29.12 32.13 -8.58
CA THR A 5 29.14 32.87 -7.30
C THR A 5 28.31 34.15 -7.30
N SER A 6 27.84 34.66 -8.44
CA SER A 6 26.86 35.74 -8.44
C SER A 6 25.47 35.14 -8.20
N THR A 7 25.16 34.89 -6.93
CA THR A 7 23.81 34.49 -6.51
C THR A 7 22.79 35.50 -7.06
N PRO A 8 21.76 35.08 -7.81
CA PRO A 8 20.67 36.00 -8.18
C PRO A 8 20.02 36.56 -6.90
N SER A 9 19.65 37.84 -6.90
CA SER A 9 19.21 38.58 -5.70
C SER A 9 17.77 38.23 -5.26
N GLY A 10 17.56 37.03 -4.72
CA GLY A 10 16.31 36.67 -4.03
C GLY A 10 16.54 36.54 -2.53
N SER A 11 15.54 36.87 -1.71
CA SER A 11 15.60 36.58 -0.27
C SER A 11 15.46 35.08 0.00
N GLU A 12 14.75 34.36 -0.86
CA GLU A 12 14.49 32.91 -0.73
C GLU A 12 15.27 32.08 -1.78
N PHE A 13 15.69 30.87 -1.40
CA PHE A 13 16.47 29.95 -2.27
C PHE A 13 15.71 29.50 -3.52
N SER A 14 14.41 29.40 -3.40
CA SER A 14 13.47 28.99 -4.42
C SER A 14 13.25 30.09 -5.46
N GLU A 15 13.22 31.36 -5.05
CA GLU A 15 13.28 32.51 -5.95
C GLU A 15 14.59 32.51 -6.74
N LYS A 16 15.71 32.14 -6.10
CA LYS A 16 17.01 31.99 -6.77
C LYS A 16 16.99 30.85 -7.80
N ALA A 17 16.38 29.72 -7.48
CA ALA A 17 16.23 28.59 -8.40
C ALA A 17 15.38 28.97 -9.62
N MET A 18 14.27 29.68 -9.41
CA MET A 18 13.41 30.17 -10.49
C MET A 18 14.13 31.19 -11.38
N ARG A 19 14.88 32.13 -10.79
CA ARG A 19 15.69 33.07 -11.56
C ARG A 19 16.81 32.38 -12.34
N HIS A 20 17.40 31.31 -11.80
CA HIS A 20 18.37 30.52 -12.54
C HIS A 20 17.74 29.79 -13.73
N LYS A 21 16.51 29.28 -13.58
CA LYS A 21 15.73 28.71 -14.69
C LYS A 21 15.41 29.75 -15.75
N GLU A 22 14.92 30.93 -15.35
CA GLU A 22 14.65 32.04 -16.25
C GLU A 22 15.91 32.46 -17.01
N MET A 23 17.06 32.54 -16.33
CA MET A 23 18.35 32.81 -16.96
C MET A 23 18.79 31.71 -17.92
N ASN A 24 18.62 30.42 -17.58
CA ASN A 24 18.99 29.31 -18.46
C ASN A 24 18.06 29.23 -19.68
N MET A 25 16.77 29.50 -19.51
CA MET A 25 15.81 29.61 -20.61
C MET A 25 16.17 30.80 -21.49
N PHE A 26 16.47 31.95 -20.91
CA PHE A 26 16.92 33.14 -21.63
C PHE A 26 18.24 32.88 -22.39
N ALA A 27 19.19 32.17 -21.79
CA ALA A 27 20.44 31.81 -22.44
C ALA A 27 20.20 30.89 -23.64
N ARG A 28 19.35 29.86 -23.51
CA ARG A 28 18.97 28.99 -24.63
C ARG A 28 18.25 29.78 -25.73
N LEU A 29 17.33 30.65 -25.32
CA LEU A 29 16.64 31.56 -26.24
C LEU A 29 17.58 32.57 -26.87
N LEU A 30 18.71 32.95 -26.27
CA LEU A 30 19.64 33.90 -26.88
C LEU A 30 20.67 33.22 -27.80
N LEU A 31 21.09 32.00 -27.47
CA LEU A 31 22.07 31.24 -28.24
C LEU A 31 21.53 30.77 -29.61
N GLU A 32 20.29 30.28 -29.64
CA GLU A 32 19.64 29.79 -30.86
C GLU A 32 19.47 30.87 -31.97
N PRO A 33 18.99 32.10 -31.68
CA PRO A 33 18.85 33.15 -32.68
C PRO A 33 20.19 33.77 -33.07
N MET A 34 21.19 33.88 -32.17
CA MET A 34 22.49 34.47 -32.54
C MET A 34 23.16 33.70 -33.68
N LEU A 35 22.97 32.37 -33.73
CA LEU A 35 23.45 31.54 -34.83
C LEU A 35 22.63 31.73 -36.13
N ASN A 36 21.33 32.00 -36.00
CA ASN A 36 20.38 32.08 -37.12
C ASN A 36 20.09 33.52 -37.62
N LEU A 37 20.63 34.55 -36.95
CA LEU A 37 20.41 35.96 -37.30
C LEU A 37 21.34 36.47 -38.40
N VAL A 38 22.40 35.74 -38.72
CA VAL A 38 23.40 36.12 -39.73
C VAL A 38 22.76 36.33 -41.10
N HIS A 39 21.91 35.39 -41.52
CA HIS A 39 21.27 35.46 -42.83
C HIS A 39 20.25 36.60 -42.98
N PRO A 40 19.30 36.82 -42.04
CA PRO A 40 18.40 37.97 -42.14
C PRO A 40 19.12 39.32 -42.02
N ALA A 41 20.20 39.42 -41.22
CA ALA A 41 21.00 40.63 -41.14
C ALA A 41 21.68 40.95 -42.48
N LEU A 42 22.16 39.94 -43.20
CA LEU A 42 22.75 40.09 -44.53
C LEU A 42 21.71 40.56 -45.56
N VAL A 43 20.52 39.96 -45.58
CA VAL A 43 19.43 40.40 -46.49
C VAL A 43 19.02 41.85 -46.19
N LEU A 44 18.87 42.19 -44.91
CA LEU A 44 18.53 43.55 -44.47
C LEU A 44 19.62 44.57 -44.87
N SER A 45 20.90 44.20 -44.79
CA SER A 45 22.01 45.03 -45.27
C SER A 45 21.96 45.25 -46.78
N ILE A 46 21.71 44.20 -47.57
CA ILE A 46 21.55 44.32 -49.03
C ILE A 46 20.34 45.20 -49.37
N SER A 47 19.23 45.05 -48.66
CA SER A 47 18.04 45.88 -48.88
C SER A 47 18.31 47.36 -48.60
N PHE A 48 19.01 47.69 -47.52
CA PHE A 48 19.40 49.08 -47.23
C PHE A 48 20.38 49.63 -48.27
N PHE A 49 21.32 48.81 -48.74
CA PHE A 49 22.25 49.20 -49.78
C PHE A 49 21.52 49.52 -51.10
N VAL A 50 20.62 48.64 -51.54
CA VAL A 50 19.79 48.85 -52.74
C VAL A 50 18.89 50.09 -52.57
N GLY A 51 18.31 50.29 -51.39
CA GLY A 51 17.54 51.49 -51.07
C GLY A 51 18.37 52.77 -51.19
N GLY A 52 19.60 52.77 -50.68
CA GLY A 52 20.53 53.88 -50.81
C GLY A 52 20.88 54.17 -52.27
N LEU A 53 21.15 53.14 -53.09
CA LEU A 53 21.39 53.30 -54.52
C LEU A 53 20.19 53.89 -55.26
N LEU A 54 18.97 53.47 -54.92
CA LEU A 54 17.75 54.03 -55.50
C LEU A 54 17.61 55.52 -55.17
N VAL A 55 17.85 55.90 -53.92
CA VAL A 55 17.82 57.32 -53.50
C VAL A 55 18.84 58.15 -54.28
N GLN A 56 20.07 57.65 -54.44
CA GLN A 56 21.11 58.31 -55.23
C GLN A 56 20.72 58.44 -56.71
N LEU A 57 20.13 57.38 -57.28
CA LEU A 57 19.65 57.38 -58.66
C LEU A 57 18.54 58.40 -58.89
N TRP A 58 17.59 58.49 -57.96
CA TRP A 58 16.53 59.51 -57.98
C TRP A 58 17.09 60.93 -57.83
N ALA A 59 18.04 61.15 -56.91
CA ALA A 59 18.68 62.45 -56.75
C ALA A 59 19.41 62.89 -58.04
N LEU A 60 20.10 61.96 -58.69
CA LEU A 60 20.80 62.21 -59.96
C LEU A 60 19.82 62.53 -61.09
N ALA A 61 18.74 61.74 -61.23
CA ALA A 61 17.71 61.95 -62.25
C ALA A 61 17.00 63.30 -62.12
N LEU A 62 16.78 63.77 -60.90
CA LEU A 62 16.15 65.07 -60.63
C LEU A 62 17.10 66.26 -60.87
N SER A 63 18.42 66.05 -60.78
CA SER A 63 19.42 67.11 -60.95
C SER A 63 19.93 67.34 -62.38
N SER A 64 19.79 66.35 -63.28
CA SER A 64 20.43 66.37 -64.61
C SER A 64 19.54 66.97 -65.69
N SER A 65 20.04 67.84 -66.56
CA SER A 65 19.28 68.49 -67.66
C SER A 65 18.84 67.55 -68.80
N HIS A 66 19.46 66.37 -68.94
CA HIS A 66 19.05 65.33 -69.88
C HIS A 66 18.21 64.27 -69.14
N HIS A 67 16.92 64.58 -68.97
CA HIS A 67 16.06 63.93 -67.98
C HIS A 67 15.52 62.54 -68.37
N THR A 68 15.27 62.28 -69.66
CA THR A 68 14.36 61.19 -70.05
C THR A 68 14.91 59.78 -69.76
N ILE A 69 16.19 59.54 -70.03
CA ILE A 69 16.81 58.22 -69.84
C ILE A 69 17.00 57.93 -68.34
N LEU A 70 17.51 58.90 -67.57
CA LEU A 70 17.76 58.75 -66.13
C LEU A 70 16.46 58.56 -65.34
N LEU A 71 15.40 59.31 -65.69
CA LEU A 71 14.08 59.18 -65.08
C LEU A 71 13.48 57.79 -65.37
N PHE A 72 13.58 57.32 -66.61
CA PHE A 72 13.14 55.97 -66.99
C PHE A 72 13.89 54.89 -66.20
N THR A 73 15.22 54.98 -66.08
CA THR A 73 16.02 54.03 -65.30
C THR A 73 15.68 54.04 -63.80
N SER A 74 15.32 55.21 -63.25
CA SER A 74 14.93 55.36 -61.84
C SER A 74 13.58 54.70 -61.55
N ILE A 75 12.60 54.90 -62.44
CA ILE A 75 11.29 54.25 -62.36
C ILE A 75 11.46 52.73 -62.47
N LEU A 76 12.22 52.28 -63.47
CA LEU A 76 12.41 50.85 -63.73
C LEU A 76 13.17 50.15 -62.58
N GLY A 77 14.20 50.80 -62.03
CA GLY A 77 14.93 50.31 -60.86
C GLY A 77 14.05 50.22 -59.61
N THR A 78 13.20 51.23 -59.38
CA THR A 78 12.25 51.22 -58.25
C THR A 78 11.22 50.10 -58.40
N PHE A 79 10.71 49.90 -59.62
CA PHE A 79 9.76 48.84 -59.94
C PHE A 79 10.35 47.44 -59.68
N PHE A 80 11.54 47.14 -60.20
CA PHE A 80 12.18 45.84 -59.98
C PHE A 80 12.55 45.61 -58.52
N SER A 81 13.04 46.63 -57.81
CA SER A 81 13.34 46.51 -56.38
C SER A 81 12.08 46.26 -55.54
N ALA A 82 10.96 46.93 -55.88
CA ALA A 82 9.68 46.70 -55.21
C ALA A 82 9.15 45.29 -55.47
N LEU A 83 9.26 44.79 -56.71
CA LEU A 83 8.86 43.43 -57.08
C LEU A 83 9.64 42.37 -56.29
N VAL A 84 10.96 42.50 -56.20
CA VAL A 84 11.80 41.58 -55.42
C VAL A 84 11.44 41.62 -53.94
N ALA A 85 11.23 42.81 -53.36
CA ALA A 85 10.80 42.95 -51.98
C ALA A 85 9.44 42.27 -51.71
N LEU A 86 8.47 42.43 -52.63
CA LEU A 86 7.16 41.78 -52.52
C LEU A 86 7.26 40.26 -52.58
N LEU A 87 8.10 39.71 -53.45
CA LEU A 87 8.34 38.25 -53.53
C LEU A 87 8.98 37.70 -52.25
N ILE A 88 9.95 38.42 -51.68
CA ILE A 88 10.55 38.04 -50.39
C ILE A 88 9.50 38.10 -49.27
N CYS A 89 8.70 39.15 -49.19
CA CYS A 89 7.63 39.26 -48.19
C CYS A 89 6.57 38.16 -48.37
N SER A 90 6.18 37.86 -49.60
CA SER A 90 5.18 36.83 -49.91
C SER A 90 5.66 35.43 -49.52
N THR A 91 6.92 35.09 -49.82
CA THR A 91 7.50 33.79 -49.44
C THR A 91 7.65 33.64 -47.93
N VAL A 92 8.09 34.70 -47.22
CA VAL A 92 8.13 34.70 -45.75
C VAL A 92 6.74 34.58 -45.15
N TRP A 93 5.75 35.31 -45.67
CA TRP A 93 4.37 35.24 -45.21
C TRP A 93 3.77 33.85 -45.38
N HIS A 94 3.94 33.25 -46.56
CA HIS A 94 3.46 31.90 -46.84
C HIS A 94 4.09 30.86 -45.90
N ALA A 95 5.39 30.99 -45.62
CA ALA A 95 6.10 30.09 -44.71
C ALA A 95 5.84 30.34 -43.20
N LEU A 96 5.16 31.44 -42.85
CA LEU A 96 4.63 31.65 -41.51
C LEU A 96 3.26 30.99 -41.31
N TRP A 97 2.46 30.88 -42.38
CA TRP A 97 1.10 30.35 -42.30
C TRP A 97 1.02 28.82 -42.45
N TYR A 98 1.97 28.22 -43.18
CA TYR A 98 2.03 26.79 -43.43
C TYR A 98 3.31 26.18 -42.85
N GLU A 99 3.17 25.26 -41.89
CA GLU A 99 4.30 24.66 -41.16
C GLU A 99 5.27 23.90 -42.07
N ASP A 100 4.75 23.23 -43.12
CA ASP A 100 5.52 22.46 -44.11
C ASP A 100 5.85 23.24 -45.39
N SER A 101 5.92 24.57 -45.32
CA SER A 101 6.19 25.36 -46.51
C SER A 101 7.59 25.09 -47.07
N PRO A 102 7.74 24.89 -48.41
CA PRO A 102 9.05 24.73 -49.04
C PRO A 102 9.96 25.98 -48.93
N PHE A 103 9.39 27.11 -48.49
CA PHE A 103 10.10 28.36 -48.23
C PHE A 103 10.47 28.56 -46.74
N GLY A 104 10.33 27.52 -45.91
CA GLY A 104 10.71 27.51 -44.50
C GLY A 104 12.24 27.57 -44.30
N GLY A 105 12.83 28.76 -44.47
CA GLY A 105 14.27 29.01 -44.27
C GLY A 105 14.61 29.77 -42.98
N GLN A 106 15.89 30.13 -42.80
CA GLN A 106 16.43 30.78 -41.60
C GLN A 106 15.70 32.08 -41.20
N MET A 107 15.18 32.86 -42.17
CA MET A 107 14.41 34.08 -41.89
C MET A 107 13.06 33.80 -41.22
N THR A 108 12.34 32.76 -41.67
CA THR A 108 11.07 32.36 -41.06
C THR A 108 11.28 31.82 -39.64
N SER A 109 12.38 31.09 -39.41
CA SER A 109 12.76 30.62 -38.08
C SER A 109 13.01 31.77 -37.10
N SER A 110 13.63 32.87 -37.56
CA SER A 110 13.88 34.06 -36.75
C SER A 110 12.61 34.81 -36.39
N VAL A 111 11.64 34.90 -37.32
CA VAL A 111 10.33 35.53 -37.06
C VAL A 111 9.47 34.68 -36.13
N ARG A 112 9.40 33.36 -36.35
CA ARG A 112 8.71 32.44 -35.43
C ARG A 112 9.33 32.48 -34.03
N PHE A 113 10.66 32.55 -33.96
CA PHE A 113 11.38 32.73 -32.71
C PHE A 113 10.98 34.03 -32.01
N TRP A 114 10.93 35.17 -32.72
CA TRP A 114 10.53 36.46 -32.12
C TRP A 114 9.09 36.43 -31.59
N LEU A 115 8.18 35.76 -32.30
CA LEU A 115 6.81 35.52 -31.84
C LEU A 115 6.78 34.61 -30.59
N ARG A 116 7.57 33.52 -30.57
CA ARG A 116 7.72 32.64 -29.40
C ARG A 116 8.34 33.36 -28.21
N TRP A 117 9.33 34.21 -28.43
CA TRP A 117 9.95 35.05 -27.42
C TRP A 117 8.92 35.97 -26.78
N LYS A 118 8.14 36.70 -27.58
CA LYS A 118 7.10 37.61 -27.06
C LYS A 118 6.06 36.85 -26.23
N LYS A 119 5.71 35.63 -26.64
CA LYS A 119 4.81 34.74 -25.88
C LYS A 119 5.44 34.28 -24.55
N HIS A 120 6.68 33.80 -24.57
CA HIS A 120 7.37 33.30 -23.37
C HIS A 120 7.78 34.40 -22.39
N ALA A 121 8.18 35.58 -22.86
CA ALA A 121 8.49 36.73 -22.02
C ALA A 121 7.24 37.24 -21.25
N SER A 122 6.04 36.94 -21.75
CA SER A 122 4.77 37.23 -21.07
C SER A 122 4.26 36.09 -20.19
N GLN A 123 4.92 34.93 -20.18
CA GLN A 123 4.47 33.76 -19.41
C GLN A 123 4.88 33.91 -17.95
N ARG A 124 3.90 34.18 -17.08
CA ARG A 124 4.07 34.20 -15.63
C ARG A 124 3.87 32.79 -15.09
N TRP A 125 4.89 32.22 -14.46
CA TRP A 125 4.84 30.90 -13.82
C TRP A 125 3.79 30.87 -12.71
N THR A 126 2.96 29.83 -12.68
CA THR A 126 2.07 29.57 -11.54
C THR A 126 2.87 29.04 -10.34
N GLU A 127 2.32 29.15 -9.12
CA GLU A 127 2.98 28.58 -7.93
C GLU A 127 3.15 27.06 -8.03
N THR A 128 2.23 26.36 -8.71
CA THR A 128 2.32 24.92 -8.96
C THR A 128 3.48 24.55 -9.89
N GLU A 129 3.65 25.26 -11.01
CA GLU A 129 4.75 25.03 -11.95
C GLU A 129 6.12 25.34 -11.32
N LYS A 130 6.18 26.33 -10.42
CA LYS A 130 7.38 26.63 -9.63
C LYS A 130 7.74 25.47 -8.70
N LEU A 131 6.74 24.95 -7.97
CA LEU A 131 6.94 23.84 -7.04
C LEU A 131 7.33 22.54 -7.75
N GLU A 132 6.65 22.21 -8.87
CA GLU A 132 7.00 21.06 -9.71
C GLU A 132 8.47 21.10 -10.10
N HIS A 133 8.90 22.23 -10.67
CA HIS A 133 10.29 22.37 -11.09
C HIS A 133 11.28 22.37 -9.93
N TYR A 134 10.91 22.96 -8.80
CA TYR A 134 11.73 22.92 -7.61
C TYR A 134 11.91 21.48 -7.10
N CYS A 135 10.84 20.67 -7.06
CA CYS A 135 10.91 19.27 -6.68
C CYS A 135 11.77 18.45 -7.67
N GLU A 136 11.67 18.72 -8.97
CA GLU A 136 12.55 18.11 -9.97
C GLU A 136 14.04 18.40 -9.70
N LEU A 137 14.36 19.68 -9.44
CA LEU A 137 15.73 20.10 -9.10
C LEU A 137 16.24 19.43 -7.83
N VAL A 138 15.42 19.37 -6.78
CA VAL A 138 15.79 18.68 -5.53
C VAL A 138 15.98 17.19 -5.77
N SER A 139 15.12 16.56 -6.56
CA SER A 139 15.21 15.13 -6.87
C SER A 139 16.45 14.75 -7.70
N SER A 140 16.99 15.70 -8.47
CA SER A 140 18.16 15.52 -9.35
C SER A 140 19.45 16.11 -8.78
N ALA A 141 19.41 16.69 -7.57
CA ALA A 141 20.59 17.31 -6.96
C ALA A 141 21.55 16.25 -6.39
N ASP A 142 22.82 16.37 -6.76
CA ASP A 142 23.90 15.51 -6.26
C ASP A 142 24.61 16.09 -5.02
N ASP A 143 24.53 17.40 -4.80
CA ASP A 143 25.23 18.08 -3.70
C ASP A 143 24.40 18.04 -2.39
N PRO A 144 24.86 17.33 -1.35
CA PRO A 144 24.13 17.22 -0.08
C PRO A 144 23.99 18.56 0.66
N ALA A 145 24.93 19.49 0.50
CA ALA A 145 24.85 20.79 1.16
C ALA A 145 23.72 21.67 0.56
N LEU A 146 23.38 21.45 -0.71
CA LEU A 146 22.23 22.09 -1.34
C LEU A 146 20.92 21.46 -0.88
N LEU A 147 20.90 20.13 -0.69
CA LEU A 147 19.73 19.40 -0.19
C LEU A 147 19.32 19.84 1.22
N ASP A 148 20.29 20.11 2.10
CA ASP A 148 19.99 20.58 3.45
C ASP A 148 19.25 21.93 3.46
N ARG A 149 19.65 22.83 2.57
CA ARG A 149 19.01 24.13 2.40
C ARG A 149 17.66 24.01 1.69
N ALA A 150 17.52 23.00 0.84
CA ALA A 150 16.32 22.77 0.06
C ALA A 150 15.21 22.07 0.84
N ALA A 151 15.56 21.24 1.84
CA ALA A 151 14.68 20.41 2.64
C ALA A 151 13.44 21.14 3.23
N PRO A 152 13.58 22.27 3.95
CA PRO A 152 12.41 22.97 4.51
C PRO A 152 11.48 23.55 3.44
N LEU A 153 12.02 23.88 2.27
CA LEU A 153 11.29 24.59 1.22
C LEU A 153 10.38 23.66 0.40
N VAL A 154 10.73 22.38 0.26
CA VAL A 154 9.85 21.38 -0.38
C VAL A 154 8.46 21.35 0.29
N TYR A 155 8.40 21.63 1.59
CA TYR A 155 7.18 21.56 2.37
C TYR A 155 6.53 22.92 2.66
N ASN A 156 7.33 23.98 2.80
CA ASN A 156 6.82 25.35 2.98
C ASN A 156 6.12 25.87 1.71
N TRP A 157 6.54 25.38 0.53
CA TRP A 157 6.02 25.80 -0.77
C TRP A 157 4.93 24.91 -1.32
N ALA A 158 4.24 24.12 -0.50
CA ALA A 158 3.09 23.34 -0.95
C ALA A 158 1.74 24.07 -0.70
N PRO A 159 1.37 25.15 -1.43
CA PRO A 159 0.02 25.68 -1.36
C PRO A 159 -0.94 24.88 -2.26
N HIS A 160 -1.99 24.37 -1.61
CA HIS A 160 -3.37 24.19 -2.06
C HIS A 160 -3.63 23.34 -3.33
N ASN A 161 -3.99 22.09 -3.06
CA ASN A 161 -4.98 21.33 -3.84
C ASN A 161 -4.56 20.71 -5.17
N ASP A 162 -3.27 20.67 -5.52
CA ASP A 162 -2.83 19.93 -6.72
C ASP A 162 -2.23 18.54 -6.36
N PRO A 163 -3.02 17.46 -6.52
CA PRO A 163 -2.62 16.11 -6.20
C PRO A 163 -1.52 15.59 -7.15
N ASP A 164 -1.39 16.19 -8.33
CA ASP A 164 -0.36 15.82 -9.29
C ASP A 164 1.04 16.20 -8.77
N ILE A 165 1.17 17.05 -7.74
CA ILE A 165 2.48 17.44 -7.20
C ILE A 165 2.96 16.50 -6.08
N HIS A 166 2.07 15.72 -5.46
CA HIS A 166 2.43 14.85 -4.33
C HIS A 166 3.49 13.80 -4.69
N HIS A 167 3.47 13.24 -5.90
CA HIS A 167 4.48 12.28 -6.34
C HIS A 167 5.87 12.93 -6.48
N LEU A 168 5.95 14.18 -6.94
CA LEU A 168 7.19 14.94 -7.05
C LEU A 168 7.75 15.32 -5.68
N VAL A 169 6.86 15.71 -4.76
CA VAL A 169 7.22 15.98 -3.36
C VAL A 169 7.79 14.71 -2.72
N LEU A 170 7.17 13.55 -2.91
CA LEU A 170 7.70 12.27 -2.39
C LEU A 170 9.03 11.89 -3.03
N LYS A 171 9.23 12.17 -4.32
CA LYS A 171 10.50 11.93 -5.00
C LYS A 171 11.62 12.83 -4.44
N ALA A 172 11.33 14.11 -4.23
CA ALA A 172 12.25 15.04 -3.58
C ALA A 172 12.54 14.62 -2.13
N THR A 173 11.50 14.21 -1.38
CA THR A 173 11.59 13.65 -0.02
C THR A 173 12.58 12.48 0.02
N HIS A 174 12.40 11.51 -0.87
CA HIS A 174 13.25 10.33 -0.94
C HIS A 174 14.72 10.72 -1.13
N ARG A 175 15.01 11.70 -2.00
CA ARG A 175 16.37 12.19 -2.21
C ARG A 175 16.95 12.89 -0.98
N VAL A 176 16.16 13.69 -0.27
CA VAL A 176 16.60 14.39 0.95
C VAL A 176 16.82 13.42 2.12
N LEU A 177 16.07 12.32 2.19
CA LEU A 177 16.24 11.30 3.23
C LEU A 177 17.42 10.35 3.00
N ALA A 178 18.10 10.44 1.86
CA ALA A 178 19.21 9.57 1.48
C ALA A 178 20.38 9.59 2.49
N SER A 179 21.24 8.59 2.45
CA SER A 179 22.29 8.40 3.47
C SER A 179 23.33 9.53 3.50
N ASP A 180 23.56 10.21 2.37
CA ASP A 180 24.56 11.25 2.15
C ASP A 180 24.16 12.65 2.66
N THR A 181 22.90 12.85 3.05
CA THR A 181 22.40 14.14 3.55
C THR A 181 22.53 14.28 5.06
N THR A 182 22.49 15.53 5.56
CA THR A 182 22.67 15.77 6.99
C THR A 182 21.47 15.32 7.81
N HIS A 183 21.75 15.02 9.08
CA HIS A 183 20.74 14.63 10.05
C HIS A 183 19.65 15.71 10.23
N SER A 184 20.03 16.99 10.23
CA SER A 184 19.08 18.11 10.38
C SER A 184 18.07 18.13 9.24
N ALA A 185 18.51 17.94 7.99
CA ALA A 185 17.62 17.91 6.84
C ALA A 185 16.60 16.76 6.95
N LYS A 186 17.06 15.57 7.34
CA LYS A 186 16.20 14.39 7.54
C LYS A 186 15.12 14.64 8.59
N LEU A 187 15.47 15.29 9.70
CA LEU A 187 14.52 15.63 10.75
C LEU A 187 13.50 16.70 10.31
N THR A 188 13.94 17.69 9.53
CA THR A 188 13.03 18.70 8.95
C THR A 188 12.00 18.04 8.05
N VAL A 189 12.44 17.16 7.14
CA VAL A 189 11.55 16.40 6.26
C VAL A 189 10.56 15.54 7.06
N ALA A 190 11.06 14.80 8.06
CA ALA A 190 10.22 13.96 8.90
C ALA A 190 9.14 14.77 9.64
N ALA A 191 9.48 15.97 10.13
CA ALA A 191 8.53 16.85 10.83
C ALA A 191 7.37 17.31 9.92
N HIS A 192 7.62 17.55 8.64
CA HIS A 192 6.60 17.98 7.68
C HIS A 192 5.83 16.82 7.03
N MET A 193 6.21 15.58 7.29
CA MET A 193 5.59 14.40 6.67
C MET A 193 4.12 14.24 7.09
N LYS A 194 3.80 14.57 8.35
CA LYS A 194 2.44 14.59 8.86
C LYS A 194 1.54 15.50 8.03
N ASP A 195 1.98 16.73 7.77
CA ASP A 195 1.17 17.68 7.01
C ASP A 195 0.97 17.21 5.56
N LEU A 196 1.99 16.59 4.96
CA LEU A 196 1.87 15.98 3.64
C LEU A 196 0.83 14.85 3.65
N ALA A 197 0.90 13.94 4.62
CA ALA A 197 -0.01 12.82 4.76
C ALA A 197 -1.48 13.27 4.96
N LEU A 198 -1.71 14.27 5.82
CA LEU A 198 -3.03 14.84 6.04
C LEU A 198 -3.59 15.46 4.76
N ARG A 199 -2.77 16.21 4.01
CA ARG A 199 -3.18 16.78 2.71
C ARG A 199 -3.53 15.70 1.69
N VAL A 200 -2.68 14.68 1.55
CA VAL A 200 -2.94 13.54 0.65
C VAL A 200 -4.28 12.89 0.99
N ARG A 201 -4.57 12.72 2.29
CA ARG A 201 -5.81 12.13 2.78
C ARG A 201 -7.05 13.00 2.50
N GLU A 202 -6.97 14.31 2.69
CA GLU A 202 -8.08 15.24 2.39
C GLU A 202 -8.53 15.11 0.92
N HIS A 203 -7.58 14.99 -0.01
CA HIS A 203 -7.87 14.77 -1.43
C HIS A 203 -8.59 13.44 -1.68
N PHE A 204 -8.26 12.39 -0.93
CA PHE A 204 -8.97 11.11 -1.02
C PHE A 204 -10.38 11.16 -0.40
N ARG A 205 -10.61 12.03 0.59
CA ARG A 205 -11.91 12.15 1.27
C ARG A 205 -12.94 12.88 0.42
N ASP A 206 -12.57 13.95 -0.27
CA ASP A 206 -13.51 14.86 -0.94
C ASP A 206 -14.02 14.33 -2.30
N GLY A 207 -13.81 13.05 -2.63
CA GLY A 207 -14.26 12.42 -3.87
C GLY A 207 -13.49 12.86 -5.13
N SER A 208 -12.75 13.96 -5.05
CA SER A 208 -11.70 14.33 -6.02
C SER A 208 -10.68 13.21 -6.15
N GLY A 209 -10.37 12.48 -5.08
CA GLY A 209 -9.50 11.29 -5.06
C GLY A 209 -9.79 10.23 -6.13
N LEU A 210 -11.06 10.00 -6.49
CA LEU A 210 -11.42 9.04 -7.54
C LEU A 210 -11.19 9.61 -8.95
N ALA A 211 -11.39 10.92 -9.13
CA ALA A 211 -11.04 11.66 -10.35
C ALA A 211 -9.51 11.81 -10.51
N ILE A 212 -8.80 11.93 -9.38
CA ILE A 212 -7.34 11.91 -9.25
C ILE A 212 -6.81 10.53 -9.60
N TRP A 213 -7.37 9.45 -9.04
CA TRP A 213 -7.06 8.07 -9.45
C TRP A 213 -7.30 7.84 -10.94
N ARG A 214 -8.31 8.49 -11.54
CA ARG A 214 -8.58 8.44 -12.98
C ARG A 214 -7.60 9.28 -13.81
N ARG A 215 -7.13 10.44 -13.31
CA ARG A 215 -6.14 11.31 -13.98
C ARG A 215 -4.70 10.80 -13.84
N LEU A 216 -4.30 10.36 -12.65
CA LEU A 216 -3.00 9.72 -12.39
C LEU A 216 -2.82 8.54 -13.35
N ARG A 217 -3.86 7.71 -13.54
CA ARG A 217 -3.86 6.61 -14.54
C ARG A 217 -3.47 7.04 -15.97
N GLY A 218 -3.59 8.32 -16.32
CA GLY A 218 -3.21 8.89 -17.62
C GLY A 218 -1.86 9.62 -17.68
N ARG A 219 -1.20 9.96 -16.55
CA ARG A 219 0.05 10.76 -16.53
C ARG A 219 1.19 10.19 -15.68
N THR A 220 0.88 9.51 -14.58
CA THR A 220 1.86 8.89 -13.67
C THR A 220 1.32 7.54 -13.25
N SER A 221 2.06 6.46 -13.50
CA SER A 221 1.56 5.13 -13.16
C SER A 221 1.20 5.11 -11.66
N SER A 222 -0.01 4.68 -11.31
CA SER A 222 -0.43 4.52 -9.90
C SER A 222 0.57 3.71 -9.08
N GLN A 223 1.34 2.86 -9.77
CA GLN A 223 2.43 2.07 -9.24
C GLN A 223 3.66 2.91 -8.84
N GLU A 224 4.05 3.93 -9.61
CA GLU A 224 5.19 4.79 -9.28
C GLU A 224 4.93 5.61 -8.02
N PHE A 225 3.71 6.13 -7.84
CA PHE A 225 3.33 6.82 -6.62
C PHE A 225 3.38 5.89 -5.39
N GLN A 226 2.78 4.70 -5.49
CA GLN A 226 2.85 3.69 -4.41
C GLN A 226 4.28 3.25 -4.11
N GLN A 227 5.11 3.07 -5.15
CA GLN A 227 6.52 2.72 -4.99
C GLN A 227 7.30 3.83 -4.28
N ASN A 228 7.08 5.10 -4.64
CA ASN A 228 7.72 6.22 -3.96
C ASN A 228 7.31 6.32 -2.49
N VAL A 229 6.04 6.04 -2.17
CA VAL A 229 5.58 5.97 -0.78
C VAL A 229 6.28 4.83 -0.03
N ALA A 230 6.33 3.63 -0.61
CA ALA A 230 7.01 2.48 -0.02
C ALA A 230 8.51 2.77 0.22
N ASN A 231 9.21 3.35 -0.76
CA ASN A 231 10.62 3.70 -0.63
C ASN A 231 10.88 4.71 0.50
N VAL A 232 10.00 5.71 0.67
CA VAL A 232 10.11 6.68 1.77
C VAL A 232 9.84 6.00 3.13
N ILE A 233 8.85 5.10 3.21
CA ILE A 233 8.56 4.32 4.43
C ILE A 233 9.77 3.46 4.81
N ASP A 234 10.37 2.74 3.86
CA ASP A 234 11.57 1.93 4.08
C ASP A 234 12.73 2.76 4.60
N LEU A 235 12.96 3.92 4.00
CA LEU A 235 14.03 4.83 4.38
C LEU A 235 13.81 5.42 5.78
N LEU A 236 12.58 5.79 6.13
CA LEU A 236 12.22 6.22 7.48
C LEU A 236 12.40 5.10 8.50
N GLY A 237 12.03 3.85 8.16
CA GLY A 237 12.29 2.68 9.00
C GLY A 237 13.78 2.45 9.25
N ASN A 238 14.62 2.61 8.22
CA ASN A 238 16.07 2.50 8.36
C ASN A 238 16.68 3.61 9.22
N LEU A 239 16.20 4.85 9.08
CA LEU A 239 16.61 5.98 9.92
C LEU A 239 16.18 5.78 11.37
N TYR A 240 14.95 5.30 11.58
CA TYR A 240 14.45 4.94 12.90
C TYR A 240 15.33 3.87 13.55
N ARG A 241 15.63 2.76 12.87
CA ARG A 241 16.48 1.68 13.41
C ARG A 241 17.88 2.16 13.76
N SER A 242 18.43 3.05 12.94
CA SER A 242 19.73 3.67 13.20
C SER A 242 19.69 4.53 14.47
N ALA A 243 18.64 5.33 14.64
CA ALA A 243 18.43 6.15 15.83
C ALA A 243 18.13 5.32 17.10
N LEU A 244 17.39 4.22 16.95
CA LEU A 244 17.07 3.28 18.03
C LEU A 244 18.34 2.63 18.60
N LYS A 245 19.28 2.23 17.73
CA LYS A 245 20.58 1.64 18.14
C LYS A 245 21.43 2.61 18.96
N VAL A 246 21.38 3.90 18.65
CA VAL A 246 22.10 4.94 19.40
C VAL A 246 21.35 5.33 20.68
N GLY A 247 20.05 5.05 20.76
CA GLY A 247 19.20 5.37 21.92
C GLY A 247 18.69 6.80 21.92
N GLU A 248 18.63 7.43 20.74
CA GLU A 248 18.26 8.83 20.58
C GLU A 248 16.74 9.05 20.53
N ASP A 249 16.27 10.17 21.07
CA ASP A 249 14.84 10.48 21.16
C ASP A 249 14.23 10.97 19.85
N TYR A 250 15.05 11.50 18.94
CA TYR A 250 14.56 11.94 17.64
C TYR A 250 14.05 10.78 16.77
N ARG A 251 14.32 9.50 17.14
CA ARG A 251 13.72 8.32 16.50
C ARG A 251 12.19 8.41 16.46
N LYS A 252 11.58 9.00 17.48
CA LYS A 252 10.12 9.18 17.58
C LYS A 252 9.58 9.98 16.40
N LYS A 253 10.34 10.97 15.90
CA LYS A 253 9.96 11.78 14.73
C LYS A 253 9.90 10.96 13.45
N TYR A 254 10.87 10.06 13.24
CA TYR A 254 10.86 9.16 12.08
C TYR A 254 9.71 8.16 12.12
N PHE A 255 9.41 7.62 13.30
CA PHE A 255 8.28 6.71 13.48
C PHE A 255 6.94 7.39 13.18
N VAL A 256 6.72 8.57 13.77
CA VAL A 256 5.48 9.36 13.55
C VAL A 256 5.34 9.71 12.07
N ALA A 257 6.41 10.15 11.41
CA ALA A 257 6.42 10.42 9.97
C ALA A 257 6.00 9.21 9.14
N MET A 258 6.52 8.03 9.48
CA MET A 258 6.19 6.77 8.83
C MET A 258 4.73 6.38 9.04
N TYR A 259 4.23 6.46 10.28
CA TYR A 259 2.83 6.16 10.62
C TYR A 259 1.85 7.02 9.81
N TYR A 260 2.09 8.33 9.74
CA TYR A 260 1.24 9.25 8.98
C TYR A 260 1.25 8.94 7.48
N LEU A 261 2.43 8.71 6.91
CA LEU A 261 2.54 8.40 5.48
C LEU A 261 1.87 7.06 5.13
N SER A 262 2.02 6.04 5.98
CA SER A 262 1.34 4.76 5.80
C SER A 262 -0.19 4.88 5.86
N THR A 263 -0.71 5.65 6.80
CA THR A 263 -2.17 5.82 6.99
C THR A 263 -2.82 6.77 5.99
N ALA A 264 -2.04 7.64 5.33
CA ALA A 264 -2.55 8.56 4.30
C ALA A 264 -3.27 7.86 3.15
N LEU A 265 -2.87 6.61 2.84
CA LEU A 265 -3.39 5.80 1.74
C LEU A 265 -4.34 4.68 2.18
N ALA A 266 -4.62 4.56 3.48
CA ALA A 266 -5.48 3.50 4.01
C ALA A 266 -6.97 3.73 3.62
N PRO A 267 -7.71 2.65 3.26
CA PRO A 267 -9.15 2.72 2.99
C PRO A 267 -9.99 3.01 4.25
N GLY A 268 -11.27 3.28 4.04
CA GLY A 268 -12.20 4.01 4.92
C GLY A 268 -12.35 3.61 6.40
N GLU A 269 -12.01 2.39 6.80
CA GLU A 269 -12.17 1.91 8.20
C GLU A 269 -11.05 2.37 9.14
N ASP A 270 -9.83 2.60 8.62
CA ASP A 270 -8.71 3.14 9.40
C ASP A 270 -8.72 4.68 9.46
N ARG A 271 -9.84 5.30 9.04
CA ARG A 271 -10.01 6.76 9.02
C ARG A 271 -10.58 7.32 10.32
N GLU A 272 -10.91 6.50 11.30
CA GLU A 272 -11.44 6.98 12.58
C GLU A 272 -10.35 7.67 13.41
N HIS A 273 -10.57 8.97 13.63
CA HIS A 273 -9.97 9.81 14.67
C HIS A 273 -8.44 9.89 14.71
N THR A 274 -7.85 10.55 13.71
CA THR A 274 -6.48 11.05 13.85
C THR A 274 -6.50 12.32 14.68
N TYR A 275 -6.05 12.21 15.93
CA TYR A 275 -5.75 13.36 16.77
C TYR A 275 -4.86 14.35 16.01
N ILE A 276 -5.05 15.64 16.27
CA ILE A 276 -4.25 16.70 15.64
C ILE A 276 -2.78 16.59 16.04
N ASP A 277 -2.43 15.90 17.14
CA ASP A 277 -1.06 15.49 17.48
C ASP A 277 -1.10 14.24 18.40
N PRO A 278 -1.13 13.02 17.86
CA PRO A 278 -1.08 11.81 18.65
C PRO A 278 0.27 11.67 19.35
N SER A 279 0.24 11.12 20.56
CA SER A 279 1.47 10.74 21.25
C SER A 279 2.25 9.71 20.42
N PHE A 280 3.56 9.61 20.68
CA PHE A 280 4.38 8.58 20.04
C PHE A 280 3.83 7.18 20.36
N GLU A 281 3.39 6.98 21.60
CA GLU A 281 2.82 5.75 22.12
C GLU A 281 1.51 5.39 21.42
N TYR A 282 0.64 6.38 21.13
CA TYR A 282 -0.55 6.20 20.30
C TYR A 282 -0.20 5.70 18.89
N CYS A 283 0.78 6.33 18.24
CA CYS A 283 1.20 5.92 16.90
C CYS A 283 1.71 4.48 16.89
N VAL A 284 2.49 4.07 17.92
CA VAL A 284 2.99 2.70 18.05
C VAL A 284 1.85 1.71 18.28
N GLY A 285 0.93 2.01 19.21
CA GLY A 285 -0.22 1.14 19.50
C GLY A 285 -1.12 0.94 18.27
N LYS A 286 -1.44 2.02 17.55
CA LYS A 286 -2.24 1.94 16.32
C LYS A 286 -1.49 1.26 15.19
N ALA A 287 -0.17 1.47 15.05
CA ALA A 287 0.64 0.79 14.04
C ALA A 287 0.58 -0.74 14.16
N LEU A 288 0.51 -1.27 15.39
CA LEU A 288 0.36 -2.71 15.63
C LEU A 288 -0.99 -3.26 15.15
N CYS A 289 -2.04 -2.43 15.18
CA CYS A 289 -3.40 -2.82 14.79
C CYS A 289 -3.68 -2.64 13.29
N LEU A 290 -2.86 -1.92 12.53
CA LEU A 290 -3.08 -1.72 11.09
C LEU A 290 -2.85 -3.01 10.30
N PHE A 291 -3.59 -3.22 9.20
CA PHE A 291 -3.42 -4.39 8.33
C PHE A 291 -3.52 -4.04 6.85
N GLY A 292 -2.54 -4.50 6.06
CA GLY A 292 -2.40 -4.15 4.64
C GLY A 292 -3.14 -5.08 3.67
N GLY A 293 -4.10 -5.88 4.11
CA GLY A 293 -4.65 -7.03 3.38
C GLY A 293 -5.37 -6.76 2.05
N HIS A 294 -5.54 -5.50 1.64
CA HIS A 294 -6.09 -5.17 0.33
C HIS A 294 -4.98 -5.00 -0.71
N LYS A 295 -5.14 -5.63 -1.89
CA LYS A 295 -4.23 -5.56 -3.06
C LYS A 295 -3.86 -4.14 -3.54
N THR A 296 -4.50 -3.11 -2.99
CA THR A 296 -4.29 -1.69 -3.32
C THR A 296 -3.68 -0.89 -2.17
N SER A 297 -3.46 -1.49 -1.00
CA SER A 297 -2.90 -0.83 0.18
C SER A 297 -1.38 -0.82 0.15
N VAL A 298 -0.77 0.21 0.72
CA VAL A 298 0.66 0.22 1.04
C VAL A 298 0.92 -0.94 1.99
N ASP A 299 2.01 -1.67 1.77
CA ASP A 299 2.43 -2.72 2.69
C ASP A 299 2.77 -2.10 4.06
N HIS A 300 2.02 -2.49 5.08
CA HIS A 300 2.19 -2.03 6.46
C HIS A 300 3.15 -2.93 7.26
N ASP A 301 3.81 -3.91 6.62
CA ASP A 301 4.75 -4.82 7.26
C ASP A 301 5.96 -4.06 7.86
N VAL A 302 6.48 -3.06 7.16
CA VAL A 302 7.61 -2.25 7.64
C VAL A 302 7.22 -1.45 8.89
N LEU A 303 6.06 -0.80 8.86
CA LEU A 303 5.53 -0.04 10.00
C LEU A 303 5.26 -0.96 11.21
N PHE A 304 4.64 -2.11 10.98
CA PHE A 304 4.36 -3.10 12.01
C PHE A 304 5.64 -3.64 12.65
N GLN A 305 6.61 -4.06 11.83
CA GLN A 305 7.89 -4.57 12.30
C GLN A 305 8.62 -3.52 13.15
N THR A 306 8.60 -2.26 12.71
CA THR A 306 9.21 -1.16 13.46
C THR A 306 8.50 -0.89 14.78
N ALA A 307 7.17 -1.03 14.84
CA ALA A 307 6.40 -0.90 16.07
C ALA A 307 6.73 -2.02 17.07
N VAL A 308 6.88 -3.26 16.58
CA VAL A 308 7.32 -4.40 17.38
C VAL A 308 8.74 -4.18 17.93
N GLU A 309 9.66 -3.66 17.11
CA GLU A 309 11.02 -3.30 17.53
C GLU A 309 11.02 -2.25 18.66
N GLU A 310 10.17 -1.22 18.62
CA GLU A 310 10.03 -0.26 19.74
C GLU A 310 9.49 -0.95 20.99
N CYS A 311 8.50 -1.83 20.86
CA CYS A 311 7.93 -2.55 22.01
C CYS A 311 9.01 -3.35 22.74
N TYR A 312 9.83 -4.13 22.01
CA TYR A 312 10.95 -4.84 22.62
C TYR A 312 12.02 -3.90 23.19
N ALA A 313 12.31 -2.78 22.53
CA ALA A 313 13.27 -1.81 23.05
C ALA A 313 12.81 -1.22 24.39
N VAL A 314 11.53 -0.88 24.52
CA VAL A 314 10.93 -0.40 25.77
C VAL A 314 10.96 -1.48 26.85
N LEU A 315 10.53 -2.69 26.50
CA LEU A 315 10.49 -3.83 27.41
C LEU A 315 11.89 -4.18 27.96
N ASN A 316 12.90 -4.22 27.09
CA ASN A 316 14.26 -4.58 27.47
C ASN A 316 14.96 -3.49 28.30
N LYS A 317 14.68 -2.21 28.02
CA LYS A 317 15.40 -1.09 28.63
C LYS A 317 14.74 -0.54 29.89
N HIS A 318 13.41 -0.52 29.94
CA HIS A 318 12.64 0.19 30.98
C HIS A 318 11.65 -0.71 31.73
N GLY A 319 11.54 -1.98 31.35
CA GLY A 319 10.66 -2.96 32.00
C GLY A 319 9.18 -2.76 31.69
N SER A 320 8.33 -3.53 32.38
CA SER A 320 6.90 -3.65 32.04
C SER A 320 6.10 -2.36 32.21
N GLN A 321 6.40 -1.53 33.21
CA GLN A 321 5.64 -0.29 33.47
C GLN A 321 5.77 0.74 32.34
N ALA A 322 6.89 0.72 31.61
CA ALA A 322 7.10 1.63 30.49
C ALA A 322 6.33 1.20 29.22
N PHE A 323 5.82 -0.03 29.18
CA PHE A 323 5.00 -0.55 28.08
C PHE A 323 3.51 -0.24 28.24
N ASP A 324 3.04 0.02 29.47
CA ASP A 324 1.63 0.31 29.76
C ASP A 324 1.05 1.44 28.88
N PRO A 325 1.75 2.57 28.64
CA PRO A 325 1.24 3.62 27.75
C PRO A 325 0.98 3.15 26.31
N ILE A 326 1.79 2.22 25.79
CA ILE A 326 1.59 1.65 24.46
C ILE A 326 0.45 0.63 24.51
N SER A 327 0.42 -0.21 25.55
CA SER A 327 -0.59 -1.26 25.71
C SER A 327 -2.03 -0.73 25.78
N VAL A 328 -2.23 0.48 26.31
CA VAL A 328 -3.55 1.13 26.38
C VAL A 328 -4.07 1.53 25.00
N GLU A 329 -3.16 1.85 24.07
CA GLU A 329 -3.52 2.37 22.74
C GLU A 329 -3.82 1.25 21.72
N ILE A 330 -3.41 0.01 22.04
CA ILE A 330 -3.63 -1.19 21.23
C ILE A 330 -5.09 -1.62 21.34
N ASP A 331 -5.78 -1.60 20.19
CA ASP A 331 -7.07 -2.28 20.02
C ASP A 331 -6.80 -3.78 19.91
N ARG A 332 -6.97 -4.50 21.03
CA ARG A 332 -6.68 -5.94 21.15
C ARG A 332 -7.50 -6.77 20.17
N PRO A 333 -8.84 -6.60 20.06
CA PRO A 333 -9.62 -7.29 19.05
C PRO A 333 -9.04 -7.14 17.64
N ARG A 334 -8.79 -5.91 17.18
CA ARG A 334 -8.23 -5.68 15.83
C ARG A 334 -6.83 -6.27 15.69
N PHE A 335 -5.98 -6.11 16.70
CA PHE A 335 -4.62 -6.67 16.70
C PHE A 335 -4.64 -8.19 16.48
N PHE A 336 -5.42 -8.93 17.28
CA PHE A 336 -5.51 -10.38 17.21
C PHE A 336 -6.21 -10.87 15.94
N GLN A 337 -7.25 -10.17 15.50
CA GLN A 337 -7.91 -10.47 14.23
C GLN A 337 -6.93 -10.36 13.06
N HIS A 338 -6.15 -9.28 12.99
CA HIS A 338 -5.19 -9.05 11.91
C HIS A 338 -3.95 -9.94 12.02
N LEU A 339 -3.54 -10.31 13.23
CA LEU A 339 -2.40 -11.20 13.47
C LEU A 339 -2.58 -12.58 12.81
N LEU A 340 -3.81 -13.09 12.74
CA LEU A 340 -4.12 -14.37 12.08
C LEU A 340 -3.84 -14.36 10.57
N TYR A 341 -3.96 -13.20 9.93
CA TYR A 341 -3.79 -13.04 8.48
C TYR A 341 -2.44 -12.43 8.09
N ARG A 342 -1.62 -12.02 9.07
CA ARG A 342 -0.33 -11.38 8.83
C ARG A 342 0.76 -12.42 8.51
N SER A 343 1.73 -11.99 7.69
CA SER A 343 2.96 -12.74 7.38
C SER A 343 3.90 -12.81 8.59
N LEU A 344 4.02 -11.71 9.31
CA LEU A 344 4.99 -11.49 10.37
C LEU A 344 4.40 -11.83 11.76
N TRP A 345 5.15 -12.62 12.53
CA TRP A 345 4.86 -12.87 13.94
C TRP A 345 5.62 -11.87 14.83
N PRO A 346 4.95 -11.13 15.72
CA PRO A 346 5.58 -10.14 16.59
C PRO A 346 6.40 -10.75 17.73
N GLY A 347 6.37 -12.08 17.91
CA GLY A 347 7.12 -12.80 18.93
C GLY A 347 6.32 -13.07 20.21
N ASP A 348 6.66 -14.18 20.87
CA ASP A 348 5.82 -14.81 21.89
C ASP A 348 5.68 -13.98 23.17
N GLU A 349 6.73 -13.24 23.54
CA GLU A 349 6.73 -12.40 24.73
C GLU A 349 5.74 -11.24 24.61
N LEU A 350 5.68 -10.57 23.45
CA LEU A 350 4.73 -9.47 23.24
C LEU A 350 3.29 -9.99 23.20
N VAL A 351 3.05 -11.10 22.49
CA VAL A 351 1.72 -11.70 22.37
C VAL A 351 1.21 -12.17 23.73
N SER A 352 2.02 -12.92 24.48
CA SER A 352 1.63 -13.43 25.80
C SER A 352 1.29 -12.31 26.80
N ARG A 353 2.01 -11.19 26.74
CA ARG A 353 1.70 -10.01 27.57
C ARG A 353 0.39 -9.33 27.18
N LEU A 354 0.09 -9.25 25.89
CA LEU A 354 -1.17 -8.66 25.41
C LEU A 354 -2.40 -9.52 25.72
N VAL A 355 -2.21 -10.85 25.80
CA VAL A 355 -3.25 -11.81 26.24
C VAL A 355 -3.49 -11.69 27.75
N LYS A 356 -2.42 -11.57 28.54
CA LYS A 356 -2.50 -11.64 30.00
C LYS A 356 -3.43 -10.56 30.59
N GLY A 357 -4.43 -10.98 31.36
CA GLY A 357 -5.43 -10.12 32.00
C GLY A 357 -6.54 -9.63 31.07
N HIS A 358 -6.56 -10.08 29.81
CA HIS A 358 -7.59 -9.74 28.80
C HIS A 358 -8.04 -11.02 28.05
N GLU A 359 -7.95 -12.18 28.69
CA GLU A 359 -8.15 -13.48 28.06
C GLU A 359 -9.55 -13.64 27.44
N ASP A 360 -10.59 -13.11 28.11
CA ASP A 360 -11.97 -13.20 27.63
C ASP A 360 -12.18 -12.38 26.34
N GLU A 361 -11.75 -11.11 26.33
CA GLU A 361 -11.85 -10.20 25.17
C GLU A 361 -11.14 -10.77 23.94
N VAL A 362 -9.94 -11.32 24.16
CA VAL A 362 -9.13 -11.94 23.12
C VAL A 362 -9.80 -13.21 22.60
N TRP A 363 -10.36 -14.03 23.48
CA TRP A 363 -11.07 -15.24 23.10
C TRP A 363 -12.32 -14.98 22.24
N GLU A 364 -13.16 -14.04 22.67
CA GLU A 364 -14.38 -13.68 21.94
C GLU A 364 -14.09 -13.22 20.50
N THR A 365 -12.96 -12.56 20.28
CA THR A 365 -12.54 -12.12 18.95
C THR A 365 -11.95 -13.26 18.11
N LEU A 366 -11.10 -14.09 18.72
CA LEU A 366 -10.37 -15.15 18.02
C LEU A 366 -11.23 -16.35 17.66
N ALA A 367 -12.17 -16.74 18.52
CA ALA A 367 -12.96 -17.95 18.32
C ALA A 367 -13.72 -17.97 16.97
N PRO A 368 -14.48 -16.93 16.58
CA PRO A 368 -15.12 -16.89 15.28
C PRO A 368 -14.11 -16.78 14.13
N ALA A 369 -13.02 -16.02 14.31
CA ALA A 369 -12.00 -15.84 13.28
C ALA A 369 -11.29 -17.16 12.94
N ILE A 370 -10.86 -17.92 13.95
CA ILE A 370 -10.24 -19.25 13.81
C ILE A 370 -11.21 -20.23 13.15
N SER A 371 -12.47 -20.24 13.58
CA SER A 371 -13.51 -21.12 13.01
C SER A 371 -13.77 -20.84 11.52
N SER A 372 -13.50 -19.60 11.07
CA SER A 372 -13.67 -19.17 9.68
C SER A 372 -12.46 -19.41 8.77
N LEU A 373 -11.32 -19.87 9.31
CA LEU A 373 -10.09 -20.04 8.53
C LEU A 373 -10.24 -21.12 7.45
N THR A 374 -9.74 -20.82 6.25
CA THR A 374 -9.71 -21.74 5.12
C THR A 374 -8.40 -22.53 5.08
N ASP A 375 -8.40 -23.70 4.42
CA ASP A 375 -7.22 -24.55 4.27
C ASP A 375 -6.02 -23.81 3.65
N SER A 376 -6.28 -22.87 2.72
CA SER A 376 -5.24 -22.04 2.10
C SER A 376 -4.50 -21.14 3.10
N VAL A 377 -5.23 -20.55 4.06
CA VAL A 377 -4.64 -19.70 5.10
C VAL A 377 -3.92 -20.56 6.12
N LEU A 378 -4.51 -21.71 6.50
CA LEU A 378 -3.88 -22.65 7.42
C LEU A 378 -2.58 -23.23 6.87
N LEU A 379 -2.49 -23.46 5.56
CA LEU A 379 -1.25 -23.92 4.92
C LEU A 379 -0.07 -22.99 5.24
N GLU A 380 -0.29 -21.68 5.16
CA GLU A 380 0.75 -20.69 5.44
C GLU A 380 0.89 -20.32 6.92
N LYS A 381 -0.21 -20.29 7.68
CA LYS A 381 -0.29 -19.62 8.99
C LYS A 381 -0.55 -20.53 10.18
N HIS A 382 -0.60 -21.85 9.99
CA HIS A 382 -0.91 -22.81 11.07
C HIS A 382 -0.03 -22.63 12.31
N SER A 383 1.25 -22.29 12.17
CA SER A 383 2.17 -22.09 13.29
C SER A 383 1.71 -20.96 14.22
N HIS A 384 1.27 -19.83 13.65
CA HIS A 384 0.76 -18.69 14.42
C HIS A 384 -0.49 -19.09 15.21
N VAL A 385 -1.42 -19.79 14.56
CA VAL A 385 -2.67 -20.26 15.18
C VAL A 385 -2.39 -21.20 16.36
N PHE A 386 -1.50 -22.18 16.18
CA PHE A 386 -1.16 -23.12 17.27
C PHE A 386 -0.40 -22.45 18.42
N THR A 387 0.48 -21.50 18.13
CA THR A 387 1.22 -20.78 19.16
C THR A 387 0.27 -19.95 20.02
N LEU A 388 -0.67 -19.24 19.37
CA LEU A 388 -1.71 -18.47 20.04
C LEU A 388 -2.62 -19.37 20.92
N LEU A 389 -3.11 -20.48 20.37
CA LEU A 389 -3.92 -21.45 21.13
C LEU A 389 -3.16 -22.02 22.33
N ASN A 390 -1.85 -22.27 22.20
CA ASN A 390 -1.01 -22.71 23.32
C ASN A 390 -0.85 -21.64 24.41
N MET A 391 -0.72 -20.37 24.03
CA MET A 391 -0.69 -19.27 25.00
C MET A 391 -2.02 -19.15 25.75
N MET A 392 -3.14 -19.23 25.03
CA MET A 392 -4.47 -19.23 25.65
C MET A 392 -4.66 -20.44 26.57
N ARG A 393 -4.18 -21.63 26.17
CA ARG A 393 -4.18 -22.84 27.01
C ARG A 393 -3.46 -22.60 28.33
N ALA A 394 -2.31 -21.95 28.30
CA ALA A 394 -1.51 -21.68 29.49
C ALA A 394 -2.14 -20.64 30.43
N SER A 395 -3.04 -19.78 29.93
CA SER A 395 -3.74 -18.75 30.72
C SER A 395 -5.13 -19.16 31.20
N MET A 396 -5.62 -20.35 30.84
CA MET A 396 -6.94 -20.84 31.28
C MET A 396 -6.83 -21.67 32.57
N ASP A 397 -7.53 -21.21 33.61
CA ASP A 397 -7.83 -22.00 34.82
C ASP A 397 -8.99 -23.00 34.56
N ASP A 398 -9.28 -23.88 35.54
CA ASP A 398 -10.28 -24.97 35.48
C ASP A 398 -11.71 -24.50 35.13
N ASP A 399 -12.04 -23.21 35.32
CA ASP A 399 -13.32 -22.60 34.92
C ASP A 399 -13.47 -22.39 33.39
N GLY A 400 -12.44 -22.71 32.59
CA GLY A 400 -12.41 -22.56 31.13
C GLY A 400 -13.35 -23.49 30.32
N ILE A 401 -14.28 -24.19 30.97
CA ILE A 401 -15.20 -25.15 30.33
C ILE A 401 -16.13 -24.46 29.33
N THR A 402 -16.72 -23.30 29.68
CA THR A 402 -17.62 -22.54 28.80
C THR A 402 -16.91 -21.94 27.59
N ARG A 403 -15.63 -21.54 27.71
CA ARG A 403 -14.84 -21.00 26.60
C ARG A 403 -14.59 -22.04 25.51
N ARG A 404 -14.40 -23.31 25.87
CA ARG A 404 -14.15 -24.41 24.91
C ARG A 404 -15.34 -24.68 24.01
N GLU A 405 -16.57 -24.40 24.47
CA GLU A 405 -17.81 -24.75 23.78
C GLU A 405 -18.09 -23.93 22.51
N THR A 406 -17.53 -22.72 22.41
CA THR A 406 -17.80 -21.78 21.31
C THR A 406 -16.87 -21.91 20.11
N LEU A 407 -15.79 -22.71 20.22
CA LEU A 407 -14.76 -22.80 19.19
C LEU A 407 -14.96 -24.01 18.26
N ASP A 408 -15.21 -23.77 16.97
CA ASP A 408 -15.24 -24.83 15.96
C ASP A 408 -13.84 -25.07 15.36
N LEU A 409 -13.19 -26.14 15.81
CA LEU A 409 -11.86 -26.54 15.37
C LEU A 409 -11.88 -27.50 14.16
N SER A 410 -13.03 -27.72 13.52
CA SER A 410 -13.18 -28.71 12.43
C SER A 410 -12.22 -28.51 11.26
N ASN A 411 -12.02 -27.26 10.83
CA ASN A 411 -11.12 -26.95 9.72
C ASN A 411 -9.65 -27.23 10.09
N LEU A 412 -9.23 -26.82 11.30
CA LEU A 412 -7.89 -27.09 11.84
C LEU A 412 -7.60 -28.59 11.98
N ALA A 413 -8.56 -29.37 12.50
CA ALA A 413 -8.44 -30.81 12.63
C ALA A 413 -8.33 -31.50 11.25
N THR A 414 -9.14 -31.07 10.29
CA THR A 414 -9.10 -31.60 8.92
C THR A 414 -7.77 -31.29 8.24
N PHE A 415 -7.30 -30.05 8.37
CA PHE A 415 -6.00 -29.59 7.85
C PHE A 415 -4.83 -30.41 8.42
N LEU A 416 -4.75 -30.60 9.75
CA LEU A 416 -3.67 -31.38 10.35
C LEU A 416 -3.63 -32.83 9.84
N LEU A 417 -4.79 -33.47 9.66
CA LEU A 417 -4.86 -34.85 9.14
C LEU A 417 -4.50 -34.94 7.66
N ALA A 418 -4.91 -33.96 6.85
CA ALA A 418 -4.54 -33.89 5.45
C ALA A 418 -3.04 -33.66 5.27
N SER A 419 -2.39 -33.01 6.23
CA SER A 419 -0.98 -32.63 6.19
C SER A 419 0.03 -33.73 6.56
N THR A 420 -0.43 -34.97 6.72
CA THR A 420 0.35 -36.16 7.13
C THR A 420 1.63 -36.45 6.32
N THR A 421 1.77 -35.87 5.13
CA THR A 421 2.89 -36.08 4.20
C THR A 421 3.94 -34.96 4.20
N SER A 422 3.70 -33.81 4.83
CA SER A 422 4.64 -32.69 4.83
C SER A 422 5.65 -32.81 6.00
N PRO A 423 6.97 -32.94 5.74
CA PRO A 423 7.98 -33.12 6.78
C PRO A 423 8.01 -31.97 7.80
N PHE A 424 7.64 -30.75 7.41
CA PHE A 424 7.57 -29.58 8.29
C PHE A 424 6.39 -29.63 9.29
N LEU A 425 5.33 -30.38 8.96
CA LEU A 425 4.13 -30.54 9.79
C LEU A 425 4.22 -31.76 10.72
N VAL A 426 5.26 -32.60 10.54
CA VAL A 426 5.59 -33.72 11.44
C VAL A 426 6.32 -33.24 12.70
N GLN A 427 7.17 -32.21 12.57
CA GLN A 427 7.82 -31.55 13.71
C GLN A 427 6.74 -30.82 14.54
N ASP A 428 6.71 -31.05 15.85
CA ASP A 428 5.68 -30.55 16.79
C ASP A 428 4.23 -31.05 16.58
N ARG A 429 4.01 -32.05 15.73
CA ARG A 429 2.68 -32.63 15.49
C ARG A 429 2.00 -33.09 16.78
N ARG A 430 2.74 -33.74 17.67
CA ARG A 430 2.24 -34.17 18.98
C ARG A 430 1.74 -32.99 19.81
N ALA A 431 2.54 -31.93 19.94
CA ALA A 431 2.16 -30.76 20.71
C ALA A 431 0.88 -30.10 20.16
N ARG A 432 0.77 -29.99 18.82
CA ARG A 432 -0.42 -29.41 18.16
C ARG A 432 -1.68 -30.26 18.35
N LEU A 433 -1.55 -31.58 18.28
CA LEU A 433 -2.64 -32.51 18.56
C LEU A 433 -3.09 -32.41 20.04
N GLN A 434 -2.15 -32.30 20.98
CA GLN A 434 -2.45 -32.06 22.39
C GLN A 434 -3.16 -30.72 22.62
N THR A 435 -2.74 -29.66 21.92
CA THR A 435 -3.43 -28.37 21.94
C THR A 435 -4.87 -28.53 21.47
N LEU A 436 -5.11 -29.19 20.32
CA LEU A 436 -6.48 -29.41 19.84
C LEU A 436 -7.34 -30.17 20.83
N VAL A 437 -6.83 -31.27 21.41
CA VAL A 437 -7.58 -32.08 22.38
C VAL A 437 -7.99 -31.29 23.61
N PHE A 438 -7.12 -30.40 24.10
CA PHE A 438 -7.45 -29.54 25.24
C PHE A 438 -8.70 -28.69 24.99
N PHE A 439 -8.86 -28.19 23.77
CA PHE A 439 -9.96 -27.30 23.39
C PHE A 439 -11.24 -28.01 22.96
N ILE A 440 -11.26 -29.35 22.87
CA ILE A 440 -12.48 -30.11 22.54
C ILE A 440 -13.31 -30.28 23.82
N PRO A 441 -14.52 -29.73 23.91
CA PRO A 441 -15.43 -30.01 25.03
C PRO A 441 -15.94 -31.45 24.95
N PHE A 442 -15.89 -32.16 26.07
CA PHE A 442 -16.33 -33.56 26.19
C PHE A 442 -17.77 -33.79 25.74
N HIS A 443 -18.65 -32.81 25.91
CA HIS A 443 -20.09 -32.92 25.64
C HIS A 443 -20.48 -32.43 24.22
N THR A 444 -19.60 -31.73 23.49
CA THR A 444 -19.88 -31.22 22.12
C THR A 444 -19.29 -32.08 21.00
N ILE A 445 -18.57 -33.17 21.30
CA ILE A 445 -18.04 -34.12 20.30
C ILE A 445 -19.15 -34.59 19.32
N GLY A 446 -20.40 -34.61 19.78
CA GLY A 446 -21.58 -34.94 18.98
C GLY A 446 -22.11 -33.87 18.01
N THR A 447 -21.74 -32.59 18.21
CA THR A 447 -22.22 -31.43 17.46
C THR A 447 -21.16 -30.81 16.54
N VAL A 448 -19.92 -31.33 16.58
CA VAL A 448 -18.82 -30.84 15.74
C VAL A 448 -19.08 -31.11 14.26
N ARG A 449 -18.68 -30.17 13.40
CA ARG A 449 -18.94 -30.19 11.94
C ARG A 449 -18.24 -31.35 11.22
N ALA A 450 -17.09 -31.81 11.73
CA ALA A 450 -16.27 -32.87 11.14
C ALA A 450 -15.91 -34.00 12.14
N PRO A 451 -16.88 -34.81 12.61
CA PRO A 451 -16.66 -35.80 13.68
C PRO A 451 -15.65 -36.90 13.28
N HIS A 452 -15.56 -37.23 11.99
CA HIS A 452 -14.58 -38.21 11.48
C HIS A 452 -13.13 -37.71 11.55
N ALA A 453 -12.90 -36.40 11.39
CA ALA A 453 -11.57 -35.81 11.53
C ALA A 453 -11.12 -35.91 13.00
N PHE A 454 -11.96 -35.47 13.93
CA PHE A 454 -11.65 -35.57 15.36
C PHE A 454 -11.39 -37.00 15.83
N HIS A 455 -12.14 -37.98 15.32
CA HIS A 455 -11.87 -39.38 15.62
C HIS A 455 -10.46 -39.82 15.19
N ARG A 456 -10.03 -39.45 13.98
CA ARG A 456 -8.68 -39.78 13.50
C ARG A 456 -7.60 -39.10 14.32
N VAL A 457 -7.80 -37.83 14.68
CA VAL A 457 -6.90 -37.08 15.59
C VAL A 457 -6.73 -37.83 16.91
N LEU A 458 -7.83 -38.29 17.51
CA LEU A 458 -7.82 -39.01 18.79
C LEU A 458 -7.15 -40.40 18.68
N ASN A 459 -7.40 -41.14 17.59
CA ASN A 459 -6.73 -42.42 17.36
C ASN A 459 -5.21 -42.26 17.18
N GLU A 460 -4.77 -41.21 16.49
CA GLU A 460 -3.34 -40.91 16.34
C GLU A 460 -2.69 -40.54 17.69
N LEU A 461 -3.38 -39.82 18.56
CA LEU A 461 -2.93 -39.50 19.91
C LEU A 461 -2.87 -40.72 20.84
N GLN A 462 -3.87 -41.61 20.80
CA GLN A 462 -3.86 -42.86 21.57
C GLN A 462 -2.67 -43.77 21.22
N GLY A 463 -2.17 -43.69 19.99
CA GLY A 463 -0.96 -44.39 19.56
C GLY A 463 0.35 -43.84 20.15
N MET A 464 0.32 -42.74 20.91
CA MET A 464 1.51 -42.09 21.47
C MET A 464 1.76 -42.49 22.95
N PRO A 465 3.03 -42.69 23.35
CA PRO A 465 3.38 -43.40 24.59
C PRO A 465 3.15 -42.63 25.91
N GLU A 466 2.84 -41.32 25.91
CA GLU A 466 2.61 -40.57 27.16
C GLU A 466 1.42 -39.61 27.02
N LEU A 467 0.25 -40.07 27.45
CA LEU A 467 -0.96 -39.25 27.61
C LEU A 467 -1.12 -38.88 29.08
N ASN A 468 -1.44 -37.62 29.36
CA ASN A 468 -1.84 -37.21 30.71
C ASN A 468 -3.28 -37.71 31.03
N ALA A 469 -3.68 -37.63 32.31
CA ALA A 469 -4.95 -38.19 32.77
C ALA A 469 -6.18 -37.58 32.07
N GLN A 470 -6.12 -36.28 31.75
CA GLN A 470 -7.17 -35.57 31.04
C GLN A 470 -7.25 -35.99 29.57
N GLU A 471 -6.11 -36.09 28.88
CA GLU A 471 -6.02 -36.55 27.50
C GLU A 471 -6.55 -37.99 27.36
N ARG A 472 -6.20 -38.87 28.32
CA ARG A 472 -6.70 -40.24 28.36
C ARG A 472 -8.22 -40.28 28.55
N ALA A 473 -8.76 -39.46 29.45
CA ALA A 473 -10.20 -39.35 29.67
C ALA A 473 -10.94 -38.81 28.41
N VAL A 474 -10.37 -37.84 27.68
CA VAL A 474 -10.97 -37.35 26.42
C VAL A 474 -10.99 -38.44 25.36
N CYS A 475 -9.87 -39.16 25.19
CA CYS A 475 -9.77 -40.25 24.24
C CYS A 475 -10.74 -41.40 24.57
N GLU A 476 -10.91 -41.75 25.84
CA GLU A 476 -11.86 -42.76 26.30
C GLU A 476 -13.31 -42.32 26.07
N ALA A 477 -13.70 -41.13 26.53
CA ALA A 477 -15.06 -40.59 26.35
C ALA A 477 -15.46 -40.45 24.87
N ALA A 478 -14.53 -39.99 24.02
CA ALA A 478 -14.76 -39.88 22.58
C ALA A 478 -14.93 -41.25 21.91
N SER A 479 -14.16 -42.26 22.34
CA SER A 479 -14.28 -43.63 21.84
C SER A 479 -15.64 -44.26 22.20
N GLU A 480 -16.14 -44.00 23.41
CA GLU A 480 -17.47 -44.45 23.87
C GLU A 480 -18.61 -43.76 23.11
N PHE A 481 -18.51 -42.45 22.89
CA PHE A 481 -19.52 -41.69 22.14
C PHE A 481 -19.59 -42.14 20.67
N LEU A 482 -18.45 -42.35 20.03
CA LEU A 482 -18.40 -42.82 18.64
C LEU A 482 -18.83 -44.27 18.52
N ALA A 483 -18.50 -45.15 19.47
CA ALA A 483 -19.04 -46.51 19.53
C ALA A 483 -20.58 -46.50 19.63
N SER A 484 -21.14 -45.55 20.39
CA SER A 484 -22.59 -45.31 20.49
C SER A 484 -23.21 -44.88 19.15
N LYS A 485 -22.65 -43.86 18.47
CA LYS A 485 -23.16 -43.38 17.16
C LYS A 485 -22.90 -44.37 16.01
N PHE A 486 -21.76 -45.07 15.99
CA PHE A 486 -21.49 -46.13 15.03
C PHE A 486 -22.43 -47.32 15.24
N CYS A 487 -22.75 -47.70 16.48
CA CYS A 487 -23.80 -48.69 16.76
C CYS A 487 -25.15 -48.25 16.20
N LEU A 488 -25.55 -46.98 16.36
CA LEU A 488 -26.77 -46.45 15.74
C LEU A 488 -26.73 -46.49 14.20
N TYR A 489 -25.61 -46.10 13.57
CA TYR A 489 -25.50 -46.08 12.10
C TYR A 489 -25.33 -47.47 11.47
N PHE A 490 -24.61 -48.41 12.09
CA PHE A 490 -24.37 -49.75 11.54
C PHE A 490 -25.40 -50.79 11.99
N ILE A 491 -26.08 -50.59 13.12
CA ILE A 491 -27.10 -51.54 13.60
C ILE A 491 -28.49 -50.99 13.30
N ALA A 492 -28.78 -49.72 13.60
CA ALA A 492 -30.15 -49.21 13.48
C ALA A 492 -30.52 -48.84 12.03
N ILE A 493 -29.61 -48.31 11.21
CA ILE A 493 -29.95 -47.95 9.82
C ILE A 493 -30.08 -49.18 8.92
N PRO A 494 -29.20 -50.19 8.95
CA PRO A 494 -29.44 -51.44 8.24
C PRO A 494 -30.66 -52.19 8.77
N ALA A 495 -30.93 -52.16 10.09
CA ALA A 495 -32.16 -52.75 10.63
C ALA A 495 -33.42 -51.98 10.19
N LEU A 496 -33.37 -50.65 10.09
CA LEU A 496 -34.47 -49.83 9.56
C LEU A 496 -34.64 -50.00 8.06
N ILE A 497 -33.56 -50.12 7.28
CA ILE A 497 -33.59 -50.42 5.85
C ILE A 497 -34.12 -51.83 5.61
N VAL A 498 -33.72 -52.82 6.41
CA VAL A 498 -34.25 -54.18 6.37
C VAL A 498 -35.72 -54.19 6.79
N CYS A 499 -36.12 -53.45 7.83
CA CYS A 499 -37.54 -53.28 8.18
C CYS A 499 -38.32 -52.59 7.05
N PHE A 500 -37.77 -51.57 6.41
CA PHE A 500 -38.43 -50.83 5.34
C PHE A 500 -38.53 -51.65 4.04
N LEU A 501 -37.50 -52.45 3.72
CA LEU A 501 -37.50 -53.41 2.60
C LEU A 501 -38.43 -54.60 2.87
N LEU A 502 -38.56 -55.05 4.12
CA LEU A 502 -39.52 -56.09 4.52
C LEU A 502 -40.97 -55.57 4.63
N LEU A 503 -41.15 -54.25 4.73
CA LEU A 503 -42.45 -53.56 4.74
C LEU A 503 -42.88 -53.08 3.35
N GLN A 504 -42.05 -53.21 2.31
CA GLN A 504 -42.47 -52.95 0.94
C GLN A 504 -43.44 -54.07 0.49
N PRO A 505 -44.68 -53.73 0.09
CA PRO A 505 -45.66 -54.73 -0.32
C PRO A 505 -45.29 -55.29 -1.71
N SER A 506 -44.58 -56.41 -1.74
CA SER A 506 -44.45 -57.20 -2.97
C SER A 506 -45.77 -57.94 -3.21
N SER A 507 -46.61 -57.38 -4.08
CA SER A 507 -47.77 -58.02 -4.72
C SER A 507 -48.95 -58.43 -3.82
N PRO A 508 -50.20 -58.13 -4.21
CA PRO A 508 -51.37 -58.41 -3.40
C PRO A 508 -51.84 -59.85 -3.63
N LYS A 509 -51.26 -60.84 -2.94
CA LYS A 509 -51.84 -62.20 -2.82
C LYS A 509 -51.11 -63.00 -1.72
N THR A 510 -51.64 -62.94 -0.49
CA THR A 510 -51.62 -63.94 0.61
C THR A 510 -51.39 -63.30 2.01
N PRO A 511 -52.35 -63.35 2.95
CA PRO A 511 -52.26 -62.56 4.20
C PRO A 511 -51.78 -63.31 5.46
N TRP A 512 -51.17 -64.50 5.38
CA TRP A 512 -50.99 -65.37 6.59
C TRP A 512 -49.56 -65.61 7.10
N HIS A 513 -48.50 -64.99 6.53
CA HIS A 513 -47.12 -65.18 7.04
C HIS A 513 -46.34 -63.92 7.45
N GLN A 514 -46.88 -62.71 7.28
CA GLN A 514 -46.17 -61.47 7.66
C GLN A 514 -46.23 -61.14 9.17
N LYS A 515 -47.30 -61.52 9.89
CA LYS A 515 -47.45 -61.17 11.32
C LYS A 515 -46.42 -61.85 12.25
N ASN A 516 -45.95 -63.05 11.90
CA ASN A 516 -45.02 -63.79 12.76
C ASN A 516 -43.55 -63.33 12.61
N VAL A 517 -43.16 -62.85 11.43
CA VAL A 517 -41.79 -62.36 11.19
C VAL A 517 -41.56 -61.00 11.86
N VAL A 518 -42.55 -60.09 11.81
CA VAL A 518 -42.46 -58.78 12.46
C VAL A 518 -42.43 -58.91 13.99
N SER A 519 -43.22 -59.83 14.57
CA SER A 519 -43.20 -60.13 16.01
C SER A 519 -41.86 -60.71 16.49
N LEU A 520 -41.23 -61.58 15.68
CA LEU A 520 -39.95 -62.20 16.03
C LEU A 520 -38.76 -61.21 15.94
N VAL A 521 -38.81 -60.28 14.99
CA VAL A 521 -37.78 -59.22 14.82
C VAL A 521 -37.90 -58.17 15.92
N VAL A 522 -39.12 -57.73 16.26
CA VAL A 522 -39.35 -56.76 17.34
C VAL A 522 -38.99 -57.33 18.72
N SER A 523 -39.27 -58.61 18.98
CA SER A 523 -38.95 -59.24 20.29
C SER A 523 -37.45 -59.50 20.49
N ARG A 524 -36.66 -59.69 19.43
CA ARG A 524 -35.19 -59.88 19.53
C ARG A 524 -34.38 -58.59 19.51
N ILE A 525 -34.86 -57.52 18.86
CA ILE A 525 -34.13 -56.25 18.72
C ILE A 525 -34.48 -55.27 19.86
N ALA A 526 -35.72 -55.29 20.36
CA ALA A 526 -36.16 -54.39 21.44
C ALA A 526 -35.31 -54.48 22.73
N PRO A 527 -34.83 -55.65 23.21
CA PRO A 527 -34.00 -55.73 24.40
C PRO A 527 -32.66 -54.99 24.23
N SER A 528 -32.04 -55.11 23.06
CA SER A 528 -30.75 -54.50 22.73
C SER A 528 -30.84 -52.97 22.65
N ILE A 529 -31.95 -52.44 22.12
CA ILE A 529 -32.22 -50.99 22.08
C ILE A 529 -32.54 -50.45 23.48
N ARG A 530 -33.28 -51.20 24.31
CA ARG A 530 -33.59 -50.83 25.69
C ARG A 530 -32.35 -50.80 26.59
N PHE A 531 -31.40 -51.71 26.36
CA PHE A 531 -30.15 -51.76 27.11
C PHE A 531 -29.25 -50.55 26.84
N VAL A 532 -29.25 -50.05 25.60
CA VAL A 532 -28.56 -48.81 25.23
C VAL A 532 -29.27 -47.59 25.82
N ALA A 533 -30.60 -47.52 25.75
CA ALA A 533 -31.36 -46.39 26.30
C ALA A 533 -31.28 -46.27 27.84
N LEU A 534 -31.29 -47.40 28.57
CA LEU A 534 -31.23 -47.42 30.03
C LEU A 534 -29.86 -47.05 30.60
N ARG A 535 -28.77 -47.18 29.84
CA ARG A 535 -27.43 -46.76 30.27
C ARG A 535 -27.16 -45.26 30.13
N PHE A 536 -28.01 -44.54 29.39
CA PHE A 536 -27.93 -43.09 29.16
C PHE A 536 -29.03 -42.30 29.87
N SER A 537 -29.82 -42.93 30.74
CA SER A 537 -30.78 -42.23 31.61
C SER A 537 -30.38 -42.39 33.06
N LEU A 538 -29.60 -41.42 33.57
CA LEU A 538 -29.58 -40.85 34.94
C LEU A 538 -28.18 -40.26 35.28
N PRO A 539 -28.17 -39.18 36.06
CA PRO A 539 -28.57 -37.81 35.72
C PRO A 539 -27.48 -37.02 34.98
#